data_AF-A0A7C6BLR4-F1
#
_entry.id   AF-A0A7C6BLR4-F1
#
_cell.length_a   1.000
_cell.length_b   1.000
_cell.length_c   1.000
_cell.angle_alpha   90.00
_cell.angle_beta   90.00
_cell.angle_gamma   90.00
#
_symmetry.space_group_name_H-M   'P 1'
#
loop_
_entity.id
_entity.type
_entity.pdbx_description
1 polymer ?
#
loop_
_entity_poly.entity_id
_entity_poly.type
_entity_poly.pdbx_seq_one_letter_code
_entity_poly.pdbx_strand_id
1 'polypeptide(L)'
;MKKLLVLILAVAMAMSMMLPAVAENASGYKIAILTGTTSQGEEEFRAAEKMAETYPDLVITDTYPDNFSSEVETTIGKLLQFAENPEVKAIIMCQAVQGATAAFTKIRENRPDILLIAGVAAEDPADIAGAADIVMGIDEINGGFQIVETANEWGADILVHYSFARHMGYETIVARYNIMKEETELAGIELVFRDAPDPTGDAGTTGAQTFILSDVPKVMEEYAGKKVAFFTTNCGMQEPLQAAVLKEAGAYYPLPCCPSPFHGFPASLGLAVSAEDYGNIDGYLEKMAAKLDEFGAVDRVSTWAVPVNMSMIMGGVEYAKDYIENGGEKVDKDKLLAALSSAAGFEAAVSSYVDADGNEVPNYFMILFDNVNFRDYLK
;
A
#
# COMPACT_ATOMS: atom_id res chain seq x y z
N MET A 1 -1.25 -68.23 26.25
CA MET A 1 -1.78 -67.53 25.07
C MET A 1 -2.63 -66.31 25.42
N LYS A 2 -3.70 -66.42 26.22
CA LYS A 2 -4.55 -65.27 26.59
C LYS A 2 -3.81 -64.11 27.31
N LYS A 3 -2.90 -64.41 28.25
CA LYS A 3 -2.11 -63.38 28.97
C LYS A 3 -1.10 -62.64 28.09
N LEU A 4 -0.56 -63.32 27.07
CA LEU A 4 0.38 -62.72 26.12
C LEU A 4 -0.36 -61.81 25.12
N LEU A 5 -1.57 -62.21 24.71
CA LEU A 5 -2.43 -61.40 23.85
C LEU A 5 -2.86 -60.09 24.53
N VAL A 6 -3.20 -60.13 25.82
CA VAL A 6 -3.58 -58.94 26.60
C VAL A 6 -2.40 -57.98 26.78
N LEU A 7 -1.18 -58.51 26.97
CA LEU A 7 0.02 -57.68 27.09
C LEU A 7 0.36 -56.99 25.75
N ILE A 8 0.20 -57.69 24.63
CA ILE A 8 0.42 -57.13 23.29
C ILE A 8 -0.64 -56.05 22.97
N LEU A 9 -1.90 -56.25 23.35
CA LEU A 9 -2.97 -55.25 23.19
C LEU A 9 -2.75 -54.01 24.06
N ALA A 10 -2.28 -54.18 25.30
CA ALA A 10 -1.97 -53.06 26.18
C ALA A 10 -0.77 -52.23 25.69
N VAL A 11 0.26 -52.89 25.14
CA VAL A 11 1.42 -52.21 24.53
C VAL A 11 1.03 -51.52 23.22
N ALA A 12 0.16 -52.12 22.41
CA ALA A 12 -0.37 -51.49 21.19
C ALA A 12 -1.24 -50.26 21.51
N MET A 13 -2.06 -50.32 22.56
CA MET A 13 -2.81 -49.15 23.05
C MET A 13 -1.90 -48.06 23.63
N ALA A 14 -0.88 -48.43 24.41
CA ALA A 14 0.08 -47.45 24.95
C ALA A 14 0.96 -46.80 23.86
N MET A 15 1.33 -47.54 22.81
CA MET A 15 2.04 -46.98 21.65
C MET A 15 1.13 -46.12 20.75
N SER A 16 -0.18 -46.36 20.73
CA SER A 16 -1.14 -45.50 20.02
C SER A 16 -1.34 -44.13 20.69
N MET A 17 -0.98 -43.99 21.97
CA MET A 17 -1.00 -42.72 22.71
C MET A 17 0.36 -41.98 22.70
N MET A 18 1.39 -42.54 22.06
CA MET A 18 2.75 -41.97 21.98
C MET A 18 3.28 -41.90 20.54
N LEU A 19 2.40 -41.76 19.56
CA LEU A 19 2.83 -41.19 18.29
C LEU A 19 3.29 -39.75 18.61
N PRO A 20 4.49 -39.31 18.19
CA PRO A 20 4.71 -37.88 18.08
C PRO A 20 3.55 -37.36 17.23
N ALA A 21 2.92 -36.26 17.66
CA ALA A 21 1.99 -35.54 16.82
C ALA A 21 2.76 -35.11 15.58
N VAL A 22 2.82 -35.99 14.58
CA VAL A 22 3.18 -35.65 13.22
C VAL A 22 2.03 -34.75 12.82
N ALA A 23 2.29 -33.45 12.81
CA ALA A 23 1.38 -32.45 12.28
C ALA A 23 0.93 -32.95 10.89
N GLU A 24 -0.32 -33.40 10.81
CA GLU A 24 -1.08 -33.36 9.57
C GLU A 24 -1.22 -31.88 9.23
N ASN A 25 -0.21 -31.30 8.59
CA ASN A 25 -0.29 -30.00 7.94
C ASN A 25 -1.16 -30.14 6.69
N ALA A 26 -2.46 -30.35 6.90
CA ALA A 26 -3.50 -29.96 5.98
C ALA A 26 -3.98 -28.61 6.51
N SER A 27 -3.61 -27.52 5.85
CA SER A 27 -3.91 -26.16 6.31
C SER A 27 -5.42 -25.92 6.36
N GLY A 28 -6.02 -26.09 7.54
CA GLY A 28 -7.45 -25.91 7.78
C GLY A 28 -7.87 -24.45 7.95
N TYR A 29 -7.13 -23.49 7.37
CA TYR A 29 -7.40 -22.07 7.50
C TYR A 29 -7.26 -21.33 6.16
N LYS A 30 -7.87 -20.15 6.09
CA LYS A 30 -7.77 -19.20 4.98
C LYS A 30 -7.32 -17.82 5.45
N ILE A 31 -6.59 -17.12 4.59
CA ILE A 31 -6.26 -15.70 4.68
C ILE A 31 -7.00 -15.01 3.52
N ALA A 32 -7.93 -14.12 3.85
CA ALA A 32 -8.67 -13.38 2.85
C ALA A 32 -8.02 -12.03 2.56
N ILE A 33 -7.99 -11.61 1.30
CA ILE A 33 -7.44 -10.33 0.87
C ILE A 33 -8.52 -9.56 0.11
N LEU A 34 -8.81 -8.33 0.53
CA LEU A 34 -9.68 -7.40 -0.20
C LEU A 34 -8.85 -6.23 -0.74
N THR A 35 -8.88 -6.02 -2.04
CA THR A 35 -8.15 -4.91 -2.69
C THR A 35 -9.07 -4.05 -3.56
N GLY A 36 -8.56 -2.93 -4.09
CA GLY A 36 -9.24 -2.20 -5.16
C GLY A 36 -9.16 -2.96 -6.47
N THR A 37 -9.92 -2.53 -7.48
CA THR A 37 -9.61 -2.96 -8.85
C THR A 37 -8.34 -2.25 -9.34
N THR A 38 -7.81 -2.67 -10.50
CA THR A 38 -6.66 -2.03 -11.12
C THR A 38 -6.87 -0.54 -11.43
N SER A 39 -8.12 -0.04 -11.45
CA SER A 39 -8.41 1.38 -11.65
C SER A 39 -8.17 2.23 -10.39
N GLN A 40 -8.27 1.61 -9.21
CA GLN A 40 -7.98 2.25 -7.92
C GLN A 40 -6.50 2.12 -7.57
N GLY A 41 -5.89 0.99 -7.91
CA GLY A 41 -4.47 0.73 -7.79
C GLY A 41 -4.14 -0.65 -8.32
N GLU A 42 -3.26 -0.72 -9.32
CA GLU A 42 -2.87 -2.02 -9.90
C GLU A 42 -1.96 -2.83 -8.96
N GLU A 43 -1.14 -2.15 -8.16
CA GLU A 43 -0.09 -2.79 -7.37
C GLU A 43 -0.64 -3.80 -6.34
N GLU A 44 -1.54 -3.36 -5.46
CA GLU A 44 -2.18 -4.20 -4.45
C GLU A 44 -2.96 -5.37 -5.06
N PHE A 45 -3.64 -5.14 -6.19
CA PHE A 45 -4.39 -6.16 -6.91
C PHE A 45 -3.46 -7.27 -7.40
N ARG A 46 -2.34 -6.91 -8.05
CA ARG A 46 -1.33 -7.87 -8.51
C ARG A 46 -0.65 -8.59 -7.35
N ALA A 47 -0.43 -7.91 -6.23
CA ALA A 47 0.10 -8.52 -5.02
C ALA A 47 -0.85 -9.61 -4.49
N ALA A 48 -2.16 -9.33 -4.45
CA ALA A 48 -3.16 -10.29 -4.03
C ALA A 48 -3.22 -11.50 -4.96
N GLU A 49 -3.21 -11.30 -6.29
CA GLU A 49 -3.13 -12.39 -7.27
C GLU A 49 -1.88 -13.25 -7.03
N LYS A 50 -0.73 -12.62 -6.80
CA LYS A 50 0.53 -13.31 -6.54
C LYS A 50 0.47 -14.18 -5.28
N MET A 51 -0.15 -13.68 -4.20
CA MET A 51 -0.30 -14.46 -2.97
C MET A 51 -1.30 -15.61 -3.14
N ALA A 52 -2.36 -15.44 -3.92
CA ALA A 52 -3.29 -16.51 -4.29
C ALA A 52 -2.60 -17.60 -5.12
N GLU A 53 -1.71 -17.23 -6.05
CA GLU A 53 -0.92 -18.20 -6.83
C GLU A 53 0.11 -18.94 -5.98
N THR A 54 0.76 -18.23 -5.05
CA THR A 54 1.80 -18.78 -4.18
C THR A 54 1.21 -19.73 -3.14
N TYR A 55 0.02 -19.39 -2.63
CA TYR A 55 -0.68 -20.16 -1.60
C TYR A 55 -2.13 -20.46 -1.99
N PRO A 56 -2.36 -21.28 -3.04
CA PRO A 56 -3.70 -21.51 -3.61
C PRO A 56 -4.69 -22.15 -2.63
N ASP A 57 -4.17 -22.89 -1.65
CA ASP A 57 -4.98 -23.54 -0.62
C ASP A 57 -5.17 -22.67 0.64
N LEU A 58 -4.49 -21.53 0.76
CA LEU A 58 -4.58 -20.64 1.94
C LEU A 58 -5.22 -19.29 1.61
N VAL A 59 -4.90 -18.72 0.45
CA VAL A 59 -5.27 -17.34 0.13
C VAL A 59 -6.50 -17.30 -0.74
N ILE A 60 -7.47 -16.48 -0.35
CA ILE A 60 -8.63 -16.12 -1.16
C ILE A 60 -8.67 -14.61 -1.33
N THR A 61 -9.11 -14.13 -2.50
CA THR A 61 -9.07 -12.71 -2.84
C THR A 61 -10.41 -12.24 -3.41
N ASP A 62 -10.73 -10.97 -3.19
CA ASP A 62 -11.83 -10.27 -3.85
C ASP A 62 -11.46 -8.78 -3.99
N THR A 63 -12.28 -8.00 -4.68
CA THR A 63 -12.13 -6.55 -4.82
C THR A 63 -13.33 -5.77 -4.29
N TYR A 64 -13.09 -4.57 -3.73
CA TYR A 64 -14.14 -3.60 -3.43
C TYR A 64 -14.52 -2.78 -4.70
N PRO A 65 -15.74 -2.19 -4.76
CA PRO A 65 -16.17 -1.43 -5.93
C PRO A 65 -15.37 -0.12 -6.12
N ASP A 66 -15.12 0.26 -7.37
CA ASP A 66 -14.41 1.51 -7.70
C ASP A 66 -15.06 2.76 -7.10
N ASN A 67 -16.40 2.78 -7.03
CA ASN A 67 -17.17 3.84 -6.38
C ASN A 67 -17.50 3.51 -4.92
N PHE A 68 -16.50 3.01 -4.17
CA PHE A 68 -16.66 2.59 -2.77
C PHE A 68 -17.31 3.66 -1.89
N SER A 69 -17.10 4.95 -2.16
CA SER A 69 -17.70 6.03 -1.37
C SER A 69 -19.22 6.09 -1.50
N SER A 70 -19.77 5.65 -2.64
CA SER A 70 -21.21 5.55 -2.87
C SER A 70 -21.75 4.14 -2.61
N GLU A 71 -20.86 3.14 -2.58
CA GLU A 71 -21.18 1.71 -2.46
C GLU A 71 -20.62 1.09 -1.17
N VAL A 72 -20.60 1.87 -0.08
CA VAL A 72 -20.01 1.47 1.22
C VAL A 72 -20.58 0.15 1.73
N GLU A 73 -21.90 -0.08 1.58
CA GLU A 73 -22.55 -1.34 1.99
C GLU A 73 -22.04 -2.56 1.22
N THR A 74 -21.64 -2.38 -0.05
CA THR A 74 -21.02 -3.46 -0.85
C THR A 74 -19.63 -3.79 -0.31
N THR A 75 -18.82 -2.79 0.03
CA THR A 75 -17.50 -2.99 0.67
C THR A 75 -17.65 -3.73 2.00
N ILE A 76 -18.59 -3.30 2.85
CA ILE A 76 -18.91 -3.97 4.12
C ILE A 76 -19.34 -5.41 3.88
N GLY A 77 -20.26 -5.64 2.94
CA GLY A 77 -20.79 -6.96 2.62
C GLY A 77 -19.70 -7.95 2.19
N LYS A 78 -18.72 -7.51 1.38
CA LYS A 78 -17.58 -8.34 0.96
C LYS A 78 -16.70 -8.78 2.12
N LEU A 79 -16.38 -7.88 3.04
CA LEU A 79 -15.61 -8.20 4.24
C LEU A 79 -16.37 -9.16 5.17
N LEU A 80 -17.66 -8.92 5.37
CA LEU A 80 -18.52 -9.81 6.16
C LEU A 80 -18.62 -11.21 5.53
N GLN A 81 -18.72 -11.28 4.21
CA GLN A 81 -18.75 -12.56 3.47
C GLN A 81 -17.48 -13.39 3.71
N PHE A 82 -16.29 -12.77 3.81
CA PHE A 82 -15.10 -13.50 4.23
C PHE A 82 -15.22 -14.06 5.65
N ALA A 83 -15.77 -13.28 6.59
CA ALA A 83 -15.94 -13.71 7.97
C ALA A 83 -17.03 -14.78 8.17
N GLU A 84 -17.94 -14.97 7.21
CA GLU A 84 -18.89 -16.10 7.22
C GLU A 84 -18.20 -17.45 7.02
N ASN A 85 -17.04 -17.48 6.36
CA ASN A 85 -16.26 -18.70 6.20
C ASN A 85 -15.55 -19.06 7.53
N PRO A 86 -15.86 -20.23 8.14
CA PRO A 86 -15.25 -20.63 9.41
C PRO A 86 -13.74 -20.91 9.31
N GLU A 87 -13.23 -21.19 8.11
CA GLU A 87 -11.80 -21.41 7.85
C GLU A 87 -11.02 -20.09 7.79
N VAL A 88 -11.66 -18.95 7.51
CA VAL A 88 -10.95 -17.66 7.50
C VAL A 88 -10.46 -17.33 8.91
N LYS A 89 -9.15 -17.10 9.03
CA LYS A 89 -8.44 -16.73 10.27
C LYS A 89 -7.67 -15.42 10.17
N ALA A 90 -7.54 -14.85 8.97
CA ALA A 90 -7.09 -13.49 8.80
C ALA A 90 -7.80 -12.81 7.62
N ILE A 91 -8.02 -11.52 7.73
CA ILE A 91 -8.51 -10.65 6.66
C ILE A 91 -7.56 -9.47 6.53
N ILE A 92 -7.03 -9.28 5.33
CA ILE A 92 -6.16 -8.16 4.95
C ILE A 92 -6.94 -7.30 3.96
N MET A 93 -7.06 -6.00 4.22
CA MET A 93 -7.66 -5.06 3.28
C MET A 93 -6.65 -3.98 2.91
N CYS A 94 -6.38 -3.80 1.61
CA CYS A 94 -5.51 -2.74 1.10
C CYS A 94 -5.99 -2.30 -0.28
N GLN A 95 -6.50 -1.09 -0.47
CA GLN A 95 -6.59 0.01 0.49
C GLN A 95 -7.78 -0.19 1.44
N ALA A 96 -7.61 0.10 2.73
CA ALA A 96 -8.70 0.09 3.71
C ALA A 96 -9.57 1.34 3.60
N VAL A 97 -10.39 1.36 2.55
CA VAL A 97 -11.36 2.43 2.21
C VAL A 97 -12.62 2.40 3.08
N GLN A 98 -13.50 3.38 2.88
CA GLN A 98 -14.74 3.56 3.63
C GLN A 98 -15.55 2.26 3.73
N GLY A 99 -15.93 1.92 4.96
CA GLY A 99 -16.59 0.66 5.30
C GLY A 99 -15.67 -0.36 5.97
N ALA A 100 -14.34 -0.19 5.89
CA ALA A 100 -13.38 -1.06 6.56
C ALA A 100 -13.60 -1.09 8.08
N THR A 101 -13.67 0.07 8.72
CA THR A 101 -13.87 0.22 10.18
C THR A 101 -15.17 -0.42 10.63
N ALA A 102 -16.27 -0.14 9.92
CA ALA A 102 -17.59 -0.69 10.24
C ALA A 102 -17.61 -2.21 10.12
N ALA A 103 -17.06 -2.75 9.03
CA ALA A 103 -16.98 -4.18 8.82
C ALA A 103 -16.06 -4.86 9.84
N PHE A 104 -14.87 -4.33 10.07
CA PHE A 104 -13.90 -4.89 11.02
C PHE A 104 -14.46 -4.91 12.45
N THR A 105 -15.12 -3.82 12.86
CA THR A 105 -15.86 -3.78 14.14
C THR A 105 -16.89 -4.91 14.21
N LYS A 106 -17.69 -5.07 13.15
CA LYS A 106 -18.72 -6.11 13.11
C LYS A 106 -18.16 -7.53 13.11
N ILE A 107 -17.05 -7.75 12.40
CA ILE A 107 -16.36 -9.04 12.35
C ILE A 107 -15.83 -9.36 13.74
N ARG A 108 -15.19 -8.40 14.41
CA ARG A 108 -14.63 -8.58 15.76
C ARG A 108 -15.67 -8.99 16.80
N GLU A 109 -16.89 -8.44 16.74
CA GLU A 109 -17.99 -8.82 17.63
C GLU A 109 -18.37 -10.30 17.52
N ASN A 110 -18.29 -10.89 16.31
CA ASN A 110 -18.82 -12.22 16.00
C ASN A 110 -17.75 -13.28 15.79
N ARG A 111 -16.55 -12.85 15.38
CA ARG A 111 -15.39 -13.65 14.97
C ARG A 111 -14.10 -13.03 15.54
N PRO A 112 -13.95 -12.95 16.88
CA PRO A 112 -12.74 -12.40 17.51
C PRO A 112 -11.47 -13.22 17.22
N ASP A 113 -11.63 -14.42 16.67
CA ASP A 113 -10.57 -15.32 16.23
C ASP A 113 -9.91 -14.91 14.91
N ILE A 114 -10.51 -13.99 14.15
CA ILE A 114 -9.92 -13.48 12.90
C ILE A 114 -8.92 -12.36 13.23
N LEU A 115 -7.71 -12.47 12.67
CA LEU A 115 -6.73 -11.39 12.64
C LEU A 115 -7.12 -10.36 11.56
N LEU A 116 -7.27 -9.10 11.95
CA LEU A 116 -7.72 -8.02 11.05
C LEU A 116 -6.57 -7.06 10.74
N ILE A 117 -6.19 -6.97 9.47
CA ILE A 117 -5.07 -6.13 9.02
C ILE A 117 -5.59 -5.11 7.98
N ALA A 118 -5.35 -3.82 8.23
CA ALA A 118 -5.67 -2.72 7.32
C ALA A 118 -4.38 -2.13 6.74
N GLY A 119 -4.28 -2.02 5.42
CA GLY A 119 -3.20 -1.32 4.72
C GLY A 119 -3.75 -0.08 4.00
N VAL A 120 -2.98 1.01 3.99
CA VAL A 120 -3.37 2.31 3.40
C VAL A 120 -4.76 2.72 3.88
N ALA A 121 -4.88 2.97 5.19
CA ALA A 121 -6.15 3.35 5.80
C ALA A 121 -6.64 4.71 5.29
N ALA A 122 -7.88 4.75 4.79
CA ALA A 122 -8.53 5.95 4.24
C ALA A 122 -9.75 6.40 5.07
N GLU A 123 -9.87 5.89 6.30
CA GLU A 123 -10.79 6.31 7.36
C GLU A 123 -9.98 6.92 8.52
N ASP A 124 -10.67 7.46 9.53
CA ASP A 124 -10.03 8.08 10.69
C ASP A 124 -9.00 7.13 11.35
N PRO A 125 -7.75 7.57 11.57
CA PRO A 125 -6.69 6.72 12.12
C PRO A 125 -7.03 6.07 13.45
N ALA A 126 -7.72 6.78 14.36
CA ALA A 126 -8.09 6.24 15.66
C ALA A 126 -9.22 5.22 15.55
N ASP A 127 -10.22 5.50 14.70
CA ASP A 127 -11.34 4.59 14.47
C ASP A 127 -10.88 3.25 13.84
N ILE A 128 -10.09 3.31 12.77
CA ILE A 128 -9.61 2.08 12.11
C ILE A 128 -8.63 1.31 13.00
N ALA A 129 -7.75 2.00 13.74
CA ALA A 129 -6.87 1.36 14.72
C ALA A 129 -7.65 0.69 15.85
N GLY A 130 -8.78 1.28 16.26
CA GLY A 130 -9.70 0.67 17.21
C GLY A 130 -10.45 -0.55 16.66
N ALA A 131 -10.57 -0.69 15.34
CA ALA A 131 -11.29 -1.77 14.67
C ALA A 131 -10.40 -2.87 14.08
N ALA A 132 -9.13 -2.58 13.76
CA ALA A 132 -8.14 -3.52 13.23
C ALA A 132 -7.21 -4.05 14.33
N ASP A 133 -6.56 -5.19 14.09
CA ASP A 133 -5.47 -5.66 14.95
C ASP A 133 -4.16 -4.96 14.55
N ILE A 134 -3.90 -4.82 13.24
CA ILE A 134 -2.77 -4.08 12.68
C ILE A 134 -3.27 -3.08 11.63
N VAL A 135 -2.75 -1.86 11.68
CA VAL A 135 -2.89 -0.85 10.63
C VAL A 135 -1.50 -0.53 10.07
N MET A 136 -1.37 -0.51 8.75
CA MET A 136 -0.18 -0.13 8.02
C MET A 136 -0.51 1.09 7.17
N GLY A 137 0.24 2.18 7.35
CA GLY A 137 0.20 3.34 6.50
C GLY A 137 1.53 3.53 5.80
N ILE A 138 1.46 4.20 4.66
CA ILE A 138 2.63 4.88 4.12
C ILE A 138 2.87 6.07 5.04
N ASP A 139 4.12 6.37 5.37
CA ASP A 139 4.44 7.55 6.16
C ASP A 139 4.28 8.83 5.32
N GLU A 140 3.03 9.16 5.02
CA GLU A 140 2.65 10.32 4.21
C GLU A 140 3.09 11.63 4.88
N ILE A 141 3.11 11.65 6.21
CA ILE A 141 3.51 12.82 7.01
C ILE A 141 4.98 13.13 6.73
N ASN A 142 5.88 12.15 6.93
CA ASN A 142 7.29 12.34 6.60
C ASN A 142 7.54 12.44 5.09
N GLY A 143 6.70 11.82 4.27
CA GLY A 143 6.68 11.99 2.82
C GLY A 143 6.49 13.46 2.38
N GLY A 144 5.84 14.29 3.19
CA GLY A 144 5.73 15.73 2.95
C GLY A 144 7.09 16.43 2.91
N PHE A 145 7.98 16.12 3.86
CA PHE A 145 9.36 16.62 3.85
C PHE A 145 10.12 16.11 2.64
N GLN A 146 10.05 14.80 2.37
CA GLN A 146 10.77 14.17 1.25
C GLN A 146 10.37 14.77 -0.11
N ILE A 147 9.08 15.06 -0.32
CA ILE A 147 8.58 15.71 -1.55
C ILE A 147 9.21 17.10 -1.73
N VAL A 148 9.21 17.92 -0.67
CA VAL A 148 9.72 19.29 -0.75
C VAL A 148 11.25 19.32 -0.85
N GLU A 149 11.95 18.48 -0.09
CA GLU A 149 13.40 18.32 -0.15
C GLU A 149 13.84 17.94 -1.57
N THR A 150 13.21 16.91 -2.16
CA THR A 150 13.50 16.48 -3.53
C THR A 150 13.23 17.60 -4.55
N ALA A 151 12.11 18.31 -4.41
CA ALA A 151 11.79 19.43 -5.30
C ALA A 151 12.82 20.57 -5.18
N ASN A 152 13.26 20.87 -3.96
CA ASN A 152 14.27 21.90 -3.67
C ASN A 152 15.65 21.52 -4.21
N GLU A 153 16.09 20.28 -4.05
CA GLU A 153 17.36 19.77 -4.60
C GLU A 153 17.41 19.89 -6.13
N TRP A 154 16.29 19.67 -6.81
CA TRP A 154 16.16 19.87 -8.24
C TRP A 154 16.01 21.35 -8.65
N GLY A 155 15.88 22.24 -7.67
CA GLY A 155 15.70 23.68 -7.83
C GLY A 155 14.35 24.05 -8.43
N ALA A 156 13.28 23.35 -8.07
CA ALA A 156 11.92 23.70 -8.48
C ALA A 156 11.54 25.10 -7.94
N ASP A 157 10.90 25.91 -8.76
CA ASP A 157 10.37 27.22 -8.35
C ASP A 157 8.94 27.08 -7.81
N ILE A 158 8.20 26.10 -8.32
CA ILE A 158 6.79 25.84 -8.05
C ILE A 158 6.61 24.38 -7.68
N LEU A 159 5.75 24.09 -6.69
CA LEU A 159 5.25 22.76 -6.39
C LEU A 159 3.73 22.75 -6.50
N VAL A 160 3.19 21.96 -7.41
CA VAL A 160 1.76 21.82 -7.65
C VAL A 160 1.24 20.61 -6.90
N HIS A 161 0.23 20.82 -6.06
CA HIS A 161 -0.43 19.80 -5.28
C HIS A 161 -1.85 19.58 -5.80
N TYR A 162 -2.07 18.48 -6.51
CA TYR A 162 -3.38 18.02 -6.96
C TYR A 162 -4.08 17.22 -5.87
N SER A 163 -5.28 17.66 -5.49
CA SER A 163 -6.14 16.93 -4.56
C SER A 163 -7.59 17.36 -4.70
N PHE A 164 -8.44 16.86 -3.81
CA PHE A 164 -9.89 17.08 -3.78
C PHE A 164 -10.43 16.94 -2.36
N ALA A 165 -11.66 17.40 -2.14
CA ALA A 165 -12.25 17.57 -0.81
C ALA A 165 -12.18 16.32 0.08
N ARG A 166 -12.42 15.12 -0.46
CA ARG A 166 -12.36 13.87 0.31
C ARG A 166 -10.96 13.59 0.85
N HIS A 167 -9.92 13.68 0.01
CA HIS A 167 -8.53 13.47 0.45
C HIS A 167 -8.07 14.58 1.39
N MET A 168 -8.50 15.82 1.15
CA MET A 168 -8.25 16.94 2.07
C MET A 168 -9.09 16.86 3.37
N GLY A 169 -9.88 15.81 3.55
CA GLY A 169 -10.53 15.45 4.81
C GLY A 169 -9.82 14.34 5.59
N TYR A 170 -8.75 13.75 5.04
CA TYR A 170 -7.98 12.71 5.73
C TYR A 170 -6.89 13.34 6.59
N GLU A 171 -6.79 12.92 7.85
CA GLU A 171 -5.87 13.51 8.83
C GLU A 171 -4.41 13.47 8.36
N THR A 172 -3.93 12.31 7.87
CA THR A 172 -2.55 12.13 7.39
C THR A 172 -2.23 12.99 6.18
N ILE A 173 -3.18 13.12 5.24
CA ILE A 173 -3.01 13.94 4.02
C ILE A 173 -3.00 15.43 4.37
N VAL A 174 -3.85 15.87 5.30
CA VAL A 174 -3.87 17.27 5.78
C VAL A 174 -2.57 17.59 6.53
N ALA A 175 -2.09 16.68 7.39
CA ALA A 175 -0.81 16.81 8.07
C ALA A 175 0.35 16.94 7.06
N ARG A 176 0.42 16.06 6.06
CA ARG A 176 1.38 16.16 4.94
C ARG A 176 1.29 17.52 4.24
N TYR A 177 0.09 17.97 3.88
CA TYR A 177 -0.08 19.24 3.16
C TYR A 177 0.39 20.44 3.99
N ASN A 178 0.13 20.44 5.29
CA ASN A 178 0.60 21.50 6.19
C ASN A 178 2.14 21.52 6.28
N ILE A 179 2.77 20.35 6.39
CA ILE A 179 4.24 20.22 6.31
C ILE A 179 4.74 20.76 4.98
N MET A 180 4.16 20.33 3.86
CA MET A 180 4.56 20.81 2.54
C MET A 180 4.46 22.33 2.43
N LYS A 181 3.42 22.95 3.02
CA LYS A 181 3.25 24.40 3.03
C LYS A 181 4.36 25.12 3.81
N GLU A 182 4.70 24.61 4.99
CA GLU A 182 5.78 25.19 5.81
C GLU A 182 7.15 25.03 5.13
N GLU A 183 7.45 23.83 4.65
CA GLU A 183 8.75 23.51 4.04
C GLU A 183 8.95 24.22 2.69
N THR A 184 7.89 24.37 1.88
CA THR A 184 7.99 25.14 0.63
C THR A 184 8.23 26.63 0.88
N GLU A 185 7.62 27.21 1.92
CA GLU A 185 7.91 28.58 2.35
C GLU A 185 9.39 28.76 2.74
N LEU A 186 9.95 27.80 3.50
CA LEU A 186 11.35 27.79 3.89
C LEU A 186 12.31 27.62 2.69
N ALA A 187 11.94 26.76 1.74
CA ALA A 187 12.71 26.50 0.53
C ALA A 187 12.58 27.61 -0.53
N GLY A 188 11.64 28.55 -0.37
CA GLY A 188 11.34 29.58 -1.36
C GLY A 188 10.63 29.03 -2.60
N ILE A 189 9.89 27.93 -2.46
CA ILE A 189 9.10 27.28 -3.51
C ILE A 189 7.64 27.73 -3.38
N GLU A 190 6.99 28.11 -4.49
CA GLU A 190 5.57 28.44 -4.48
C GLU A 190 4.71 27.16 -4.46
N LEU A 191 3.98 26.92 -3.37
CA LEU A 191 3.02 25.81 -3.30
C LEU A 191 1.67 26.21 -3.92
N VAL A 192 1.25 25.48 -4.95
CA VAL A 192 0.02 25.75 -5.72
C VAL A 192 -0.95 24.59 -5.56
N PHE A 193 -2.12 24.84 -4.97
CA PHE A 193 -3.18 23.84 -4.89
C PHE A 193 -4.00 23.81 -6.19
N ARG A 194 -4.29 22.62 -6.71
CA ARG A 194 -5.18 22.40 -7.85
C ARG A 194 -6.29 21.44 -7.45
N ASP A 195 -7.53 21.92 -7.56
CA ASP A 195 -8.74 21.16 -7.24
C ASP A 195 -9.07 20.20 -8.39
N ALA A 196 -8.61 18.96 -8.27
CA ALA A 196 -8.87 17.90 -9.22
C ALA A 196 -10.26 17.28 -8.96
N PRO A 197 -10.94 16.69 -9.95
CA PRO A 197 -12.16 15.92 -9.70
C PRO A 197 -11.88 14.71 -8.81
N ASP A 198 -12.73 14.45 -7.81
CA ASP A 198 -12.68 13.20 -7.04
C ASP A 198 -12.96 12.00 -7.98
N PRO A 199 -12.07 11.00 -8.08
CA PRO A 199 -12.29 9.80 -8.89
C PRO A 199 -13.54 9.00 -8.53
N THR A 200 -14.05 9.13 -7.29
CA THR A 200 -15.29 8.49 -6.85
C THR A 200 -16.51 9.41 -6.96
N GLY A 201 -16.34 10.64 -7.43
CA GLY A 201 -17.41 11.59 -7.69
C GLY A 201 -18.03 11.45 -9.08
N ASP A 202 -18.90 12.40 -9.44
CA ASP A 202 -19.68 12.37 -10.70
C ASP A 202 -18.84 12.25 -11.98
N ALA A 203 -17.62 12.81 -11.96
CA ALA A 203 -16.70 12.76 -13.10
C ALA A 203 -16.05 11.38 -13.28
N GLY A 204 -16.04 10.56 -12.23
CA GLY A 204 -15.38 9.27 -12.15
C GLY A 204 -13.87 9.33 -12.36
N THR A 205 -13.23 8.16 -12.31
CA THR A 205 -11.79 8.00 -12.56
C THR A 205 -11.38 8.61 -13.91
N THR A 206 -12.13 8.37 -14.99
CA THR A 206 -11.82 8.91 -16.32
C THR A 206 -11.80 10.44 -16.36
N GLY A 207 -12.73 11.10 -15.66
CA GLY A 207 -12.79 12.55 -15.58
C GLY A 207 -11.61 13.14 -14.81
N ALA A 208 -11.24 12.53 -13.69
CA ALA A 208 -10.04 12.86 -12.91
C ALA A 208 -8.76 12.73 -13.74
N GLN A 209 -8.59 11.62 -14.48
CA GLN A 209 -7.43 11.39 -15.34
C GLN A 209 -7.36 12.41 -16.49
N THR A 210 -8.50 12.71 -17.12
CA THR A 210 -8.57 13.71 -18.21
C THR A 210 -8.22 15.11 -17.72
N PHE A 211 -8.64 15.46 -16.49
CA PHE A 211 -8.27 16.72 -15.86
C PHE A 211 -6.75 16.86 -15.73
N ILE A 212 -6.07 15.86 -15.15
CA ILE A 212 -4.61 15.87 -14.98
C ILE A 212 -3.88 16.02 -16.31
N LEU A 213 -4.25 15.23 -17.32
CA LEU A 213 -3.65 15.29 -18.66
C LEU A 213 -3.82 16.66 -19.32
N SER A 214 -4.91 17.38 -19.01
CA SER A 214 -5.15 18.71 -19.56
C SER A 214 -4.54 19.83 -18.73
N ASP A 215 -4.41 19.66 -17.41
CA ASP A 215 -4.00 20.75 -16.52
C ASP A 215 -2.49 20.91 -16.47
N VAL A 216 -1.72 19.81 -16.46
CA VAL A 216 -0.26 19.87 -16.42
C VAL A 216 0.33 20.75 -17.53
N PRO A 217 -0.04 20.61 -18.83
CA PRO A 217 0.46 21.51 -19.87
C PRO A 217 0.04 22.97 -19.68
N LYS A 218 -1.15 23.24 -19.14
CA LYS A 218 -1.63 24.61 -18.86
C LYS A 218 -0.85 25.26 -17.72
N VAL A 219 -0.53 24.48 -16.70
CA VAL A 219 0.33 24.94 -15.60
C VAL A 219 1.74 25.25 -16.13
N MET A 220 2.28 24.41 -17.01
CA MET A 220 3.58 24.68 -17.64
C MET A 220 3.56 25.95 -18.53
N GLU A 221 2.42 26.25 -19.17
CA GLU A 221 2.22 27.53 -19.88
C GLU A 221 2.12 28.72 -18.89
N GLU A 222 1.36 28.57 -17.81
CA GLU A 222 1.19 29.58 -16.76
C GLU A 222 2.52 29.97 -16.10
N TYR A 223 3.39 28.98 -15.87
CA TYR A 223 4.70 29.16 -15.25
C TYR A 223 5.85 29.00 -16.26
N ALA A 224 5.64 29.42 -17.51
CA ALA A 224 6.62 29.30 -18.57
C ALA A 224 8.02 29.79 -18.17
N GLY A 225 9.02 28.92 -18.33
CA GLY A 225 10.43 29.19 -17.99
C GLY A 225 10.82 28.89 -16.54
N LYS A 226 9.87 28.50 -15.68
CA LYS A 226 10.14 27.99 -14.33
C LYS A 226 10.27 26.46 -14.33
N LYS A 227 10.92 25.94 -13.28
CA LYS A 227 10.90 24.51 -12.95
C LYS A 227 9.69 24.23 -12.07
N VAL A 228 8.82 23.31 -12.48
CA VAL A 228 7.56 23.02 -11.79
C VAL A 228 7.53 21.55 -11.37
N ALA A 229 7.48 21.30 -10.06
CA ALA A 229 7.25 19.99 -9.50
C ALA A 229 5.75 19.71 -9.36
N PHE A 230 5.35 18.47 -9.56
CA PHE A 230 3.94 18.05 -9.49
C PHE A 230 3.76 16.84 -8.60
N PHE A 231 2.75 16.91 -7.74
CA PHE A 231 2.33 15.84 -6.84
C PHE A 231 0.81 15.69 -6.90
N THR A 232 0.31 14.46 -6.81
CA THR A 232 -1.12 14.18 -6.63
C THR A 232 -1.33 13.21 -5.49
N THR A 233 -2.42 13.42 -4.74
CA THR A 233 -2.77 12.62 -3.56
C THR A 233 -3.49 11.30 -3.88
N ASN A 234 -3.74 10.97 -5.15
CA ASN A 234 -4.56 9.80 -5.52
C ASN A 234 -3.88 8.87 -6.54
N CYS A 235 -3.98 7.57 -6.26
CA CYS A 235 -3.40 6.48 -7.05
C CYS A 235 -3.88 6.44 -8.51
N GLY A 236 -5.19 6.60 -8.73
CA GLY A 236 -5.79 6.60 -10.08
C GLY A 236 -5.38 7.79 -10.96
N MET A 237 -4.75 8.81 -10.37
CA MET A 237 -4.21 9.98 -11.08
C MET A 237 -2.70 9.89 -11.36
N GLN A 238 -1.98 8.87 -10.86
CA GLN A 238 -0.52 8.83 -10.97
C GLN A 238 -0.05 8.59 -12.41
N GLU A 239 -0.61 7.58 -13.08
CA GLU A 239 -0.28 7.29 -14.48
C GLU A 239 -0.45 8.52 -15.39
N PRO A 240 -1.60 9.22 -15.43
CA PRO A 240 -1.73 10.41 -16.27
C PRO A 240 -0.83 11.56 -15.82
N LEU A 241 -0.56 11.71 -14.52
CA LEU A 241 0.33 12.76 -14.02
C LEU A 241 1.76 12.53 -14.52
N GLN A 242 2.29 11.33 -14.32
CA GLN A 242 3.61 10.93 -14.80
C GLN A 242 3.71 11.08 -16.31
N ALA A 243 2.72 10.58 -17.07
CA ALA A 243 2.71 10.67 -18.52
C ALA A 243 2.66 12.12 -19.04
N ALA A 244 2.01 13.04 -18.32
CA ALA A 244 2.00 14.45 -18.65
C ALA A 244 3.32 15.13 -18.29
N VAL A 245 3.86 14.89 -17.09
CA VAL A 245 5.15 15.43 -16.64
C VAL A 245 6.30 15.00 -17.55
N LEU A 246 6.33 13.74 -17.99
CA LEU A 246 7.38 13.24 -18.88
C LEU A 246 7.44 13.97 -20.23
N LYS A 247 6.31 14.52 -20.71
CA LYS A 247 6.21 15.26 -21.98
C LYS A 247 6.67 16.71 -21.88
N GLU A 248 6.67 17.29 -20.69
CA GLU A 248 6.96 18.70 -20.49
C GLU A 248 8.40 18.91 -20.01
N ALA A 249 9.16 19.70 -20.76
CA ALA A 249 10.50 20.11 -20.34
C ALA A 249 10.38 21.04 -19.12
N GLY A 250 11.12 20.75 -18.05
CA GLY A 250 11.07 21.53 -16.80
C GLY A 250 9.93 21.14 -15.85
N ALA A 251 9.17 20.07 -16.16
CA ALA A 251 8.26 19.44 -15.21
C ALA A 251 8.98 18.33 -14.42
N TYR A 252 8.74 18.29 -13.11
CA TYR A 252 9.39 17.39 -12.15
C TYR A 252 8.34 16.57 -11.38
N TYR A 253 8.69 15.35 -11.02
CA TYR A 253 7.83 14.41 -10.29
C TYR A 253 8.60 13.86 -9.07
N PRO A 254 8.50 14.52 -7.91
CA PRO A 254 9.34 14.21 -6.75
C PRO A 254 8.99 12.89 -6.07
N LEU A 255 7.71 12.53 -6.04
CA LEU A 255 7.26 11.31 -5.38
C LEU A 255 5.84 10.92 -5.81
N PRO A 256 5.51 9.63 -5.95
CA PRO A 256 4.12 9.17 -6.01
C PRO A 256 3.39 9.29 -4.67
N CYS A 257 2.04 9.24 -4.66
CA CYS A 257 1.28 9.15 -3.41
C CYS A 257 1.55 7.85 -2.64
N CYS A 258 1.73 6.75 -3.38
CA CYS A 258 2.16 5.45 -2.88
C CYS A 258 3.47 5.08 -3.58
N PRO A 259 4.64 5.42 -3.01
CA PRO A 259 5.89 5.31 -3.73
C PRO A 259 6.23 3.87 -4.06
N SER A 260 6.55 3.64 -5.33
CA SER A 260 6.90 2.33 -5.89
C SER A 260 7.39 2.50 -7.33
N PRO A 261 8.30 1.64 -7.82
CA PRO A 261 8.64 1.59 -9.24
C PRO A 261 7.50 1.06 -10.13
N PHE A 262 6.49 0.39 -9.57
CA PHE A 262 5.37 -0.17 -10.32
C PHE A 262 4.10 0.70 -10.28
N HIS A 263 4.10 1.78 -9.49
CA HIS A 263 2.94 2.64 -9.34
C HIS A 263 2.81 3.64 -10.49
N GLY A 264 2.07 3.26 -11.53
CA GLY A 264 1.80 4.07 -12.74
C GLY A 264 2.96 4.11 -13.76
N PHE A 265 4.20 3.96 -13.29
CA PHE A 265 5.39 4.03 -14.13
C PHE A 265 5.44 3.03 -15.28
N PRO A 266 5.03 1.76 -15.12
CA PRO A 266 5.01 0.82 -16.24
C PRO A 266 4.25 1.34 -17.46
N ALA A 267 3.05 1.89 -17.23
CA ALA A 267 2.21 2.43 -18.28
C ALA A 267 2.74 3.78 -18.80
N SER A 268 3.13 4.70 -17.89
CA SER A 268 3.58 6.04 -18.26
C SER A 268 4.92 6.04 -19.03
N LEU A 269 5.80 5.06 -18.77
CA LEU A 269 7.06 4.85 -19.49
C LEU A 269 6.94 3.92 -20.70
N GLY A 270 5.78 3.26 -20.90
CA GLY A 270 5.61 2.21 -21.90
C GLY A 270 6.54 1.00 -21.64
N LEU A 271 6.81 0.72 -20.37
CA LEU A 271 7.70 -0.33 -19.90
C LEU A 271 6.88 -1.49 -19.32
N ALA A 272 6.80 -2.60 -20.06
CA ALA A 272 6.11 -3.80 -19.58
C ALA A 272 6.79 -4.38 -18.33
N VAL A 273 5.99 -4.88 -17.40
CA VAL A 273 6.45 -5.64 -16.22
C VAL A 273 6.30 -7.13 -16.51
N SER A 274 7.39 -7.87 -16.35
CA SER A 274 7.38 -9.33 -16.40
C SER A 274 7.26 -9.93 -15.00
N ALA A 275 6.91 -11.22 -14.90
CA ALA A 275 6.85 -11.90 -13.61
C ALA A 275 8.19 -11.92 -12.85
N GLU A 276 9.31 -11.87 -13.58
CA GLU A 276 10.66 -11.81 -13.01
C GLU A 276 10.96 -10.45 -12.39
N ASP A 277 10.39 -9.36 -12.93
CA ASP A 277 10.65 -8.00 -12.45
C ASP A 277 10.16 -7.78 -11.01
N TYR A 278 9.07 -8.44 -10.61
CA TYR A 278 8.58 -8.40 -9.23
C TYR A 278 9.55 -9.02 -8.22
N GLY A 279 10.47 -9.89 -8.66
CA GLY A 279 11.51 -10.50 -7.83
C GLY A 279 12.90 -9.91 -8.03
N ASN A 280 13.05 -8.92 -8.92
CA ASN A 280 14.33 -8.28 -9.25
C ASN A 280 14.13 -6.78 -9.42
N ILE A 281 13.90 -6.10 -8.29
CA ILE A 281 13.57 -4.68 -8.27
C ILE A 281 14.73 -3.83 -8.82
N ASP A 282 15.98 -4.14 -8.45
CA ASP A 282 17.15 -3.43 -9.00
C ASP A 282 17.22 -3.53 -10.53
N GLY A 283 17.00 -4.74 -11.08
CA GLY A 283 16.95 -4.93 -12.53
C GLY A 283 15.80 -4.17 -13.20
N TYR A 284 14.67 -3.98 -12.50
CA TYR A 284 13.57 -3.16 -13.02
C TYR A 284 13.87 -1.66 -12.93
N LEU A 285 14.50 -1.19 -11.85
CA LEU A 285 14.96 0.19 -11.69
C LEU A 285 15.99 0.57 -12.76
N GLU A 286 16.87 -0.35 -13.17
CA GLU A 286 17.78 -0.15 -14.31
C GLU A 286 17.01 0.03 -15.63
N LYS A 287 15.96 -0.77 -15.88
CA LYS A 287 15.10 -0.62 -17.07
C LYS A 287 14.36 0.71 -17.05
N MET A 288 13.85 1.12 -15.88
CA MET A 288 13.20 2.41 -15.69
C MET A 288 14.18 3.56 -15.92
N ALA A 289 15.38 3.52 -15.35
CA ALA A 289 16.40 4.54 -15.52
C ALA A 289 16.75 4.73 -17.00
N ALA A 290 16.95 3.64 -17.74
CA ALA A 290 17.18 3.70 -19.18
C ALA A 290 16.02 4.35 -19.94
N LYS A 291 14.77 4.04 -19.59
CA LYS A 291 13.60 4.71 -20.18
C LYS A 291 13.51 6.18 -19.80
N LEU A 292 13.76 6.53 -18.56
CA LEU A 292 13.79 7.92 -18.11
C LEU A 292 14.89 8.71 -18.84
N ASP A 293 16.03 8.10 -19.17
CA ASP A 293 17.08 8.76 -19.96
C ASP A 293 16.63 9.08 -21.39
N GLU A 294 15.86 8.18 -22.03
CA GLU A 294 15.22 8.46 -23.32
C GLU A 294 14.28 9.70 -23.27
N PHE A 295 13.63 9.94 -22.12
CA PHE A 295 12.77 11.11 -21.86
C PHE A 295 13.53 12.34 -21.31
N GLY A 296 14.85 12.25 -21.11
CA GLY A 296 15.63 13.28 -20.41
C GLY A 296 15.08 13.55 -19.00
N ALA A 297 14.63 12.50 -18.32
CA ALA A 297 13.84 12.56 -17.09
C ALA A 297 14.55 12.00 -15.85
N VAL A 298 15.77 11.47 -15.99
CA VAL A 298 16.51 10.80 -14.91
C VAL A 298 16.71 11.69 -13.67
N ASP A 299 16.91 13.00 -13.88
CA ASP A 299 17.13 13.97 -12.79
C ASP A 299 15.85 14.76 -12.41
N ARG A 300 14.66 14.29 -12.81
CA ARG A 300 13.40 14.99 -12.56
C ARG A 300 12.22 14.07 -12.22
N VAL A 301 12.51 12.81 -11.94
CA VAL A 301 11.54 11.80 -11.53
C VAL A 301 12.18 10.99 -10.41
N SER A 302 11.42 10.71 -9.36
CA SER A 302 11.85 9.86 -8.24
C SER A 302 10.70 9.00 -7.74
N THR A 303 11.03 7.98 -6.95
CA THR A 303 10.14 7.05 -6.26
C THR A 303 10.95 6.31 -5.18
N TRP A 304 10.36 5.35 -4.48
CA TRP A 304 11.11 4.44 -3.61
C TRP A 304 11.58 3.20 -4.36
N ALA A 305 12.65 2.57 -3.88
CA ALA A 305 13.15 1.30 -4.43
C ALA A 305 12.26 0.10 -4.07
N VAL A 306 11.17 0.32 -3.34
CA VAL A 306 10.33 -0.74 -2.78
C VAL A 306 8.87 -0.49 -3.15
N PRO A 307 8.14 -1.51 -3.64
CA PRO A 307 6.72 -1.38 -3.88
C PRO A 307 5.95 -1.51 -2.55
N VAL A 308 5.61 -0.38 -1.95
CA VAL A 308 5.12 -0.33 -0.55
C VAL A 308 3.78 -1.03 -0.36
N ASN A 309 2.81 -0.89 -1.26
CA ASN A 309 1.50 -1.54 -1.10
C ASN A 309 1.61 -3.05 -1.36
N MET A 310 2.43 -3.46 -2.34
CA MET A 310 2.80 -4.86 -2.52
C MET A 310 3.41 -5.46 -1.25
N SER A 311 4.35 -4.72 -0.63
CA SER A 311 5.03 -5.16 0.59
C SER A 311 4.03 -5.30 1.75
N MET A 312 3.06 -4.40 1.89
CA MET A 312 1.97 -4.50 2.87
C MET A 312 1.12 -5.76 2.67
N ILE A 313 0.75 -6.11 1.43
CA ILE A 313 -0.01 -7.32 1.13
C ILE A 313 0.83 -8.57 1.40
N MET A 314 2.01 -8.67 0.79
CA MET A 314 2.86 -9.86 0.87
C MET A 314 3.37 -10.09 2.30
N GLY A 315 3.89 -9.04 2.94
CA GLY A 315 4.31 -9.07 4.34
C GLY A 315 3.14 -9.32 5.29
N GLY A 316 1.96 -8.75 5.02
CA GLY A 316 0.74 -9.00 5.79
C GLY A 316 0.29 -10.46 5.75
N VAL A 317 0.41 -11.12 4.58
CA VAL A 317 0.09 -12.56 4.44
C VAL A 317 1.10 -13.41 5.20
N GLU A 318 2.40 -13.16 5.08
CA GLU A 318 3.42 -13.91 5.82
C GLU A 318 3.28 -13.70 7.34
N TYR A 319 3.00 -12.47 7.77
CA TYR A 319 2.72 -12.15 9.17
C TYR A 319 1.49 -12.91 9.69
N ALA A 320 0.39 -12.88 8.94
CA ALA A 320 -0.85 -13.57 9.32
C ALA A 320 -0.63 -15.09 9.41
N LYS A 321 0.11 -15.65 8.45
CA LYS A 321 0.48 -17.07 8.43
C LYS A 321 1.32 -17.46 9.64
N ASP A 322 2.37 -16.70 9.96
CA ASP A 322 3.18 -16.95 11.16
C ASP A 322 2.33 -16.89 12.43
N TYR A 323 1.48 -15.87 12.57
CA TYR A 323 0.58 -15.74 13.73
C TYR A 323 -0.40 -16.93 13.84
N ILE A 324 -0.99 -17.38 12.74
CA ILE A 324 -1.95 -18.50 12.73
C ILE A 324 -1.25 -19.83 13.07
N GLU A 325 -0.06 -20.05 12.54
CA GLU A 325 0.67 -21.32 12.67
C GLU A 325 1.44 -21.44 14.01
N ASN A 326 2.02 -20.33 14.47
CA ASN A 326 2.93 -20.31 15.62
C ASN A 326 2.35 -19.58 16.84
N GLY A 327 1.25 -18.84 16.69
CA GLY A 327 0.66 -18.02 17.74
C GLY A 327 1.52 -16.81 18.11
N GLY A 328 1.22 -16.21 19.26
CA GLY A 328 1.89 -15.03 19.78
C GLY A 328 0.93 -13.89 20.07
N GLU A 329 1.47 -12.69 20.21
CA GLU A 329 0.66 -11.47 20.30
C GLU A 329 0.16 -11.08 18.90
N LYS A 330 -1.07 -10.54 18.83
CA LYS A 330 -1.64 -10.09 17.55
C LYS A 330 -0.87 -8.91 16.96
N VAL A 331 -0.24 -8.10 17.81
CA VAL A 331 0.53 -6.90 17.45
C VAL A 331 1.97 -7.13 17.84
N ASP A 332 2.79 -7.56 16.88
CA ASP A 332 4.22 -7.77 17.05
C ASP A 332 4.97 -6.97 15.98
N LYS A 333 5.51 -5.81 16.39
CA LYS A 333 6.19 -4.88 15.48
C LYS A 333 7.42 -5.50 14.82
N ASP A 334 8.19 -6.29 15.57
CA ASP A 334 9.44 -6.87 15.06
C ASP A 334 9.15 -7.94 14.01
N LYS A 335 8.13 -8.78 14.24
CA LYS A 335 7.66 -9.74 13.24
C LYS A 335 7.08 -9.06 12.02
N LEU A 336 6.29 -8.01 12.19
CA LEU A 336 5.74 -7.24 11.08
C LEU A 336 6.86 -6.62 10.24
N LEU A 337 7.84 -5.97 10.88
CA LEU A 337 8.99 -5.39 10.22
C LEU A 337 9.80 -6.44 9.46
N ALA A 338 10.04 -7.62 10.05
CA ALA A 338 10.74 -8.72 9.39
C ALA A 338 9.97 -9.22 8.15
N ALA A 339 8.65 -9.37 8.24
CA ALA A 339 7.81 -9.79 7.12
C ALA A 339 7.79 -8.74 6.00
N LEU A 340 7.62 -7.46 6.33
CA LEU A 340 7.65 -6.35 5.38
C LEU A 340 9.02 -6.23 4.70
N SER A 341 10.11 -6.28 5.46
CA SER A 341 11.46 -6.15 4.90
C SER A 341 11.82 -7.34 4.01
N SER A 342 11.40 -8.55 4.39
CA SER A 342 11.57 -9.74 3.55
C SER A 342 10.76 -9.66 2.26
N ALA A 343 9.54 -9.11 2.31
CA ALA A 343 8.70 -8.93 1.12
C ALA A 343 9.25 -7.82 0.21
N ALA A 344 9.78 -6.75 0.81
CA ALA A 344 10.38 -5.61 0.12
C ALA A 344 11.73 -5.93 -0.54
N GLY A 345 12.49 -6.87 0.05
CA GLY A 345 13.90 -7.07 -0.30
C GLY A 345 14.84 -5.98 0.22
N PHE A 346 14.32 -5.03 1.00
CA PHE A 346 15.02 -3.89 1.60
C PHE A 346 14.52 -3.67 3.03
N GLU A 347 15.36 -3.06 3.87
CA GLU A 347 14.97 -2.72 5.25
C GLU A 347 14.01 -1.52 5.24
N ALA A 348 12.83 -1.70 5.83
CA ALA A 348 11.83 -0.64 5.96
C ALA A 348 12.06 0.18 7.24
N ALA A 349 11.96 1.50 7.16
CA ALA A 349 11.79 2.31 8.36
C ALA A 349 10.32 2.23 8.80
N VAL A 350 10.10 1.79 10.05
CA VAL A 350 8.76 1.64 10.62
C VAL A 350 8.63 2.42 11.92
N SER A 351 7.79 3.45 11.89
CA SER A 351 7.39 4.24 13.06
C SER A 351 5.95 3.91 13.46
N SER A 352 5.55 4.32 14.65
CA SER A 352 4.13 4.29 15.03
C SER A 352 3.49 5.61 14.61
N TYR A 353 2.23 5.58 14.21
CA TYR A 353 1.47 6.81 13.97
C TYR A 353 1.32 7.61 15.27
N VAL A 354 1.44 8.93 15.15
CA VAL A 354 1.21 9.89 16.24
C VAL A 354 0.13 10.86 15.78
N ASP A 355 -0.94 10.97 16.55
CA ASP A 355 -2.06 11.86 16.23
C ASP A 355 -1.70 13.34 16.42
N ALA A 356 -2.61 14.23 16.00
CA ALA A 356 -2.41 15.68 16.14
C ALA A 356 -2.24 16.18 17.60
N ASP A 357 -2.66 15.40 18.59
CA ASP A 357 -2.51 15.71 20.03
C ASP A 357 -1.19 15.15 20.60
N GLY A 358 -0.41 14.43 19.81
CA GLY A 358 0.86 13.83 20.20
C GLY A 358 0.74 12.45 20.83
N ASN A 359 -0.41 11.78 20.71
CA ASN A 359 -0.60 10.43 21.23
C ASN A 359 -0.17 9.39 20.19
N GLU A 360 0.63 8.42 20.63
CA GLU A 360 1.01 7.28 19.81
C GLU A 360 -0.14 6.29 19.67
N VAL A 361 -0.40 5.82 18.45
CA VAL A 361 -1.36 4.75 18.15
C VAL A 361 -0.59 3.44 17.93
N PRO A 362 -0.54 2.54 18.93
CA PRO A 362 0.50 1.50 19.03
C PRO A 362 0.38 0.36 18.01
N ASN A 363 -0.79 0.20 17.38
CA ASN A 363 -1.02 -0.79 16.33
C ASN A 363 -1.11 -0.19 14.92
N TYR A 364 -0.79 1.09 14.78
CA TYR A 364 -0.71 1.77 13.49
C TYR A 364 0.76 2.04 13.17
N PHE A 365 1.28 1.29 12.21
CA PHE A 365 2.66 1.37 11.74
C PHE A 365 2.76 2.19 10.45
N MET A 366 3.62 3.20 10.44
CA MET A 366 3.92 4.07 9.30
C MET A 366 5.22 3.63 8.65
N ILE A 367 5.20 3.38 7.34
CA ILE A 367 6.31 2.81 6.58
C ILE A 367 6.93 3.89 5.69
N LEU A 368 8.25 4.06 5.80
CA LEU A 368 9.04 5.02 5.03
C LEU A 368 10.24 4.33 4.40
N PHE A 369 10.58 4.74 3.17
CA PHE A 369 11.82 4.40 2.50
C PHE A 369 12.48 5.64 1.90
N ASP A 370 13.76 5.51 1.56
CA ASP A 370 14.49 6.56 0.86
C ASP A 370 14.12 6.62 -0.62
N ASN A 371 14.24 7.84 -1.18
CA ASN A 371 14.08 8.08 -2.60
C ASN A 371 15.23 7.46 -3.39
N VAL A 372 14.91 6.89 -4.56
CA VAL A 372 15.92 6.47 -5.52
C VAL A 372 16.48 7.66 -6.27
N ASN A 373 17.79 7.64 -6.50
CA ASN A 373 18.39 8.45 -7.53
C ASN A 373 18.58 7.59 -8.79
N PHE A 374 17.78 7.82 -9.84
CA PHE A 374 17.86 7.03 -11.06
C PHE A 374 19.23 7.13 -11.78
N ARG A 375 20.07 8.14 -11.48
CA ARG A 375 21.45 8.18 -11.95
C ARG A 375 22.26 6.97 -11.52
N ASP A 376 21.99 6.45 -10.32
CA ASP A 376 22.71 5.29 -9.76
C ASP A 376 22.37 3.99 -10.49
N TYR A 377 21.28 4.00 -11.27
CA TYR A 377 20.77 2.87 -12.05
C TYR A 377 21.06 2.99 -13.56
N LEU A 378 21.76 4.04 -14.01
CA LEU A 378 22.27 4.13 -15.36
C LEU A 378 23.61 3.39 -15.49
N LYS A 379 23.67 2.43 -16.41
CA LYS A 379 24.87 1.64 -16.71
C LYS A 379 25.65 2.16 -17.91
#